data_AF-A0A353XZZ3-F1
#
_entry.id   AF-A0A353XZZ3-F1
#
_cell.length_a   1.000
_cell.length_b   1.000
_cell.length_c   1.000
_cell.angle_alpha   90.00
_cell.angle_beta   90.00
_cell.angle_gamma   90.00
#
_symmetry.space_group_name_H-M   'P 1'
#
loop_
_entity.id
_entity.type
_entity.pdbx_description
1 polymer ?
#
loop_
_entity_poly.entity_id
_entity_poly.type
_entity_poly.pdbx_seq_one_letter_code
_entity_poly.pdbx_strand_id
1 'polypeptide(L)'
;MSEIVKQAREFATVAHQRINHRRKYTKQPYEVHLKSVAHIVASVTDDEEMIAAAWLHDTVEDTAATHYDIEQQFGKGVHDLVYALTDISKQGDGNRATRKGIDRTHLSGASVRAKSVKLADLIDNLRDICKHDAKFAKVYLQEMSALLEVLGEGDETLLRRAGKELCRCSRKLGLDQPPGSMLVEEERVVPWHEGFSQRRVQRIFKEVFTARDVGELLHSFDAGQLSSEVREVMQEQSVTVAGIRKDGLVTGYVRIKDLSSGTCGQRARSFSYDQMVYDDTSLMDVILILTRHDYCFLAILDEVIGVITRLDMEKPIVRMWLFGMITIIEIEFAALIQKKWPNESWRDLCSAGRLRKAEALCGERLRISQQSDLLDCLQLGDKARVLFSDAEILKQVGFNSRSDVDRAIKSVESLRNNLAHGQSIVAYDWPSIVSLSQGVQRMMTNI
;
A
#
# COMPACT_ATOMS: atom_id res chain seq x y z
N MET A 1 4.22 18.85 2.80
CA MET A 1 3.30 19.39 1.78
C MET A 1 4.19 20.04 0.75
N SER A 2 4.21 19.51 -0.46
CA SER A 2 5.12 19.95 -1.50
C SER A 2 4.72 21.27 -2.12
N GLU A 3 5.63 21.84 -2.90
CA GLU A 3 5.46 23.14 -3.52
C GLU A 3 4.29 23.15 -4.52
N ILE A 4 4.14 22.10 -5.35
CA ILE A 4 3.03 22.00 -6.31
C ILE A 4 1.65 21.94 -5.64
N VAL A 5 1.52 21.19 -4.54
CA VAL A 5 0.26 21.09 -3.78
C VAL A 5 -0.10 22.42 -3.13
N LYS A 6 0.91 23.14 -2.60
CA LYS A 6 0.71 24.45 -1.99
C LYS A 6 0.25 25.47 -3.03
N GLN A 7 0.88 25.49 -4.20
CA GLN A 7 0.51 26.35 -5.32
C GLN A 7 -0.89 26.03 -5.85
N ALA A 8 -1.22 24.74 -6.03
CA ALA A 8 -2.54 24.31 -6.46
C ALA A 8 -3.65 24.73 -5.49
N ARG A 9 -3.40 24.57 -4.17
CA ARG A 9 -4.30 25.06 -3.12
C ARG A 9 -4.52 26.56 -3.22
N GLU A 10 -3.46 27.34 -3.31
CA GLU A 10 -3.54 28.80 -3.38
C GLU A 10 -4.28 29.26 -4.63
N PHE A 11 -3.94 28.69 -5.79
CA PHE A 11 -4.60 28.96 -7.06
C PHE A 11 -6.10 28.67 -7.00
N ALA A 12 -6.49 27.47 -6.59
CA ALA A 12 -7.90 27.07 -6.52
C ALA A 12 -8.68 27.92 -5.51
N THR A 13 -8.09 28.19 -4.34
CA THR A 13 -8.71 29.02 -3.30
C THR A 13 -8.98 30.43 -3.83
N VAL A 14 -7.99 31.06 -4.49
CA VAL A 14 -8.15 32.39 -5.08
C VAL A 14 -9.19 32.39 -6.21
N ALA A 15 -9.15 31.39 -7.10
CA ALA A 15 -10.08 31.29 -8.23
C ALA A 15 -11.55 31.22 -7.77
N HIS A 16 -11.85 30.34 -6.81
CA HIS A 16 -13.20 30.21 -6.27
C HIS A 16 -13.60 31.38 -5.34
N GLN A 17 -12.66 32.03 -4.64
CA GLN A 17 -12.95 33.23 -3.86
C GLN A 17 -13.35 34.42 -4.73
N ARG A 18 -12.72 34.61 -5.92
CA ARG A 18 -13.03 35.71 -6.85
C ARG A 18 -14.48 35.74 -7.32
N ILE A 19 -15.08 34.56 -7.49
CA ILE A 19 -16.49 34.41 -7.86
C ILE A 19 -17.42 34.27 -6.63
N ASN A 20 -16.89 34.47 -5.42
CA ASN A 20 -17.59 34.26 -4.16
C ASN A 20 -18.26 32.88 -4.07
N HIS A 21 -17.57 31.83 -4.52
CA HIS A 21 -18.11 30.48 -4.56
C HIS A 21 -18.38 29.97 -3.13
N ARG A 22 -19.59 29.49 -2.88
CA ARG A 22 -20.05 28.95 -1.60
C ARG A 22 -20.68 27.58 -1.82
N ARG A 23 -20.51 26.68 -0.85
CA ARG A 23 -21.27 25.44 -0.82
C ARG A 23 -22.77 25.72 -0.79
N LYS A 24 -23.52 24.96 -1.58
CA LYS A 24 -24.95 25.15 -1.80
C LYS A 24 -25.76 25.21 -0.50
N TYR A 25 -25.51 24.27 0.42
CA TYR A 25 -26.31 24.09 1.64
C TYR A 25 -25.74 24.81 2.86
N THR A 26 -24.44 24.65 3.14
CA THR A 26 -23.81 25.21 4.36
C THR A 26 -23.41 26.68 4.23
N LYS A 27 -23.40 27.22 3.00
CA LYS A 27 -22.88 28.57 2.68
C LYS A 27 -21.43 28.83 3.09
N GLN A 28 -20.68 27.78 3.44
CA GLN A 28 -19.26 27.87 3.72
C GLN A 28 -18.48 28.19 2.43
N PRO A 29 -17.29 28.81 2.53
CA PRO A 29 -16.39 28.98 1.40
C PRO A 29 -16.15 27.66 0.66
N TYR A 30 -16.14 27.69 -0.67
CA TYR A 30 -15.95 26.47 -1.46
C TYR A 30 -14.61 25.77 -1.21
N GLU A 31 -13.59 26.50 -0.73
CA GLU A 31 -12.34 25.95 -0.21
C GLU A 31 -12.54 24.79 0.77
N VAL A 32 -13.61 24.77 1.56
CA VAL A 32 -13.92 23.65 2.47
C VAL A 32 -14.18 22.34 1.71
N HIS A 33 -14.73 22.40 0.50
CA HIS A 33 -14.85 21.27 -0.42
C HIS A 33 -13.50 20.81 -0.93
N LEU A 34 -12.76 21.72 -1.55
CA LEU A 34 -11.46 21.43 -2.14
C LEU A 34 -10.51 20.81 -1.10
N LYS A 35 -10.49 21.37 0.11
CA LYS A 35 -9.70 20.86 1.24
C LYS A 35 -10.15 19.46 1.67
N SER A 36 -11.45 19.20 1.70
CA SER A 36 -11.99 17.89 2.07
C SER A 36 -11.62 16.83 1.03
N VAL A 37 -11.82 17.12 -0.26
CA VAL A 37 -11.47 16.22 -1.37
C VAL A 37 -9.96 15.95 -1.38
N ALA A 38 -9.12 16.99 -1.30
CA ALA A 38 -7.68 16.83 -1.24
C ALA A 38 -7.21 16.00 -0.02
N HIS A 39 -7.84 16.17 1.15
CA HIS A 39 -7.54 15.31 2.31
C HIS A 39 -7.99 13.86 2.13
N ILE A 40 -9.12 13.61 1.45
CA ILE A 40 -9.58 12.25 1.16
C ILE A 40 -8.59 11.58 0.19
N VAL A 41 -8.13 12.28 -0.85
CA VAL A 41 -7.12 11.77 -1.78
C VAL A 41 -5.79 11.52 -1.06
N ALA A 42 -5.32 12.49 -0.26
CA ALA A 42 -4.09 12.35 0.54
C ALA A 42 -4.17 11.24 1.62
N SER A 43 -5.36 10.69 1.89
CA SER A 43 -5.53 9.55 2.81
C SER A 43 -5.26 8.19 2.16
N VAL A 44 -5.13 8.15 0.82
CA VAL A 44 -4.91 6.92 0.06
C VAL A 44 -3.69 6.98 -0.87
N THR A 45 -3.09 8.15 -1.08
CA THR A 45 -1.89 8.32 -1.90
C THR A 45 -1.06 9.51 -1.42
N ASP A 46 0.25 9.48 -1.69
CA ASP A 46 1.21 10.55 -1.57
C ASP A 46 1.54 11.24 -2.92
N ASP A 47 0.90 10.80 -4.00
CA ASP A 47 1.04 11.37 -5.33
C ASP A 47 0.64 12.85 -5.36
N GLU A 48 1.65 13.70 -5.47
CA GLU A 48 1.51 15.15 -5.37
C GLU A 48 0.68 15.75 -6.49
N GLU A 49 0.74 15.19 -7.69
CA GLU A 49 -0.08 15.65 -8.82
C GLU A 49 -1.55 15.25 -8.62
N MET A 50 -1.84 14.07 -8.04
CA MET A 50 -3.21 13.70 -7.67
C MET A 50 -3.77 14.61 -6.58
N ILE A 51 -2.98 14.94 -5.57
CA ILE A 51 -3.39 15.86 -4.50
C ILE A 51 -3.57 17.28 -5.06
N ALA A 52 -2.69 17.73 -5.96
CA ALA A 52 -2.84 19.00 -6.67
C ALA A 52 -4.11 19.01 -7.55
N ALA A 53 -4.35 17.95 -8.33
CA ALA A 53 -5.56 17.79 -9.13
C ALA A 53 -6.83 17.76 -8.26
N ALA A 54 -6.78 17.18 -7.06
CA ALA A 54 -7.89 17.22 -6.11
C ALA A 54 -8.21 18.65 -5.61
N TRP A 55 -7.21 19.53 -5.47
CA TRP A 55 -7.45 20.95 -5.23
C TRP A 55 -8.03 21.66 -6.45
N LEU A 56 -7.65 21.25 -7.65
CA LEU A 56 -7.94 21.92 -8.91
C LEU A 56 -9.17 21.39 -9.65
N HIS A 57 -9.77 20.27 -9.22
CA HIS A 57 -10.72 19.49 -10.03
C HIS A 57 -11.93 20.30 -10.54
N ASP A 58 -12.43 21.26 -9.76
CA ASP A 58 -13.56 22.11 -10.13
C ASP A 58 -13.14 23.47 -10.74
N THR A 59 -11.84 23.75 -10.85
CA THR A 59 -11.38 25.10 -11.24
C THR A 59 -11.74 25.45 -12.67
N VAL A 60 -11.62 24.50 -13.61
CA VAL A 60 -11.97 24.72 -15.01
C VAL A 60 -13.50 24.71 -15.23
N GLU A 61 -14.23 23.94 -14.42
CA GLU A 61 -15.68 23.84 -14.52
C GLU A 61 -16.40 25.08 -13.97
N ASP A 62 -15.98 25.58 -12.80
CA ASP A 62 -16.71 26.61 -12.06
C ASP A 62 -16.11 28.01 -12.14
N THR A 63 -14.86 28.15 -12.60
CA THR A 63 -14.14 29.43 -12.57
C THR A 63 -13.68 29.86 -13.96
N ALA A 64 -12.99 31.00 -14.06
CA ALA A 64 -12.43 31.49 -15.31
C ALA A 64 -11.10 30.80 -15.69
N ALA A 65 -10.60 29.87 -14.88
CA ALA A 65 -9.39 29.12 -15.18
C ALA A 65 -9.60 28.21 -16.41
N THR A 66 -8.58 28.09 -17.23
CA THR A 66 -8.58 27.25 -18.44
C THR A 66 -7.64 26.06 -18.28
N HIS A 67 -7.84 25.00 -19.07
CA HIS A 67 -6.87 23.90 -19.14
C HIS A 67 -5.45 24.38 -19.48
N TYR A 68 -5.33 25.43 -20.30
CA TYR A 68 -4.04 26.06 -20.60
C TYR A 68 -3.39 26.64 -19.34
N ASP A 69 -4.15 27.34 -18.49
CA ASP A 69 -3.62 27.88 -17.23
C ASP A 69 -3.12 26.76 -16.30
N ILE A 70 -3.85 25.64 -16.25
CA ILE A 70 -3.48 24.47 -15.45
C ILE A 70 -2.18 23.84 -15.98
N GLU A 71 -2.08 23.60 -17.28
CA GLU A 71 -0.88 23.00 -17.88
C GLU A 71 0.36 23.90 -17.71
N GLN A 72 0.22 25.21 -17.89
CA GLN A 72 1.34 26.15 -17.75
C GLN A 72 1.84 26.25 -16.30
N GLN A 73 0.96 26.17 -15.31
CA GLN A 73 1.33 26.36 -13.89
C GLN A 73 1.71 25.06 -13.19
N PHE A 74 1.09 23.93 -13.55
CA PHE A 74 1.22 22.66 -12.81
C PHE A 74 1.74 21.52 -13.66
N GLY A 75 1.97 21.75 -14.95
CA GLY A 75 2.50 20.76 -15.87
C GLY A 75 1.45 19.80 -16.42
N LYS A 76 1.90 18.97 -17.37
CA LYS A 76 1.03 18.07 -18.15
C LYS A 76 0.34 17.00 -17.30
N GLY A 77 1.02 16.46 -16.28
CA GLY A 77 0.46 15.41 -15.42
C GLY A 77 -0.79 15.88 -14.68
N VAL A 78 -0.73 17.05 -14.04
CA VAL A 78 -1.89 17.67 -13.36
C VAL A 78 -2.97 18.09 -14.36
N HIS A 79 -2.58 18.68 -15.50
CA HIS A 79 -3.51 19.01 -16.58
C HIS A 79 -4.35 17.81 -17.02
N ASP A 80 -3.71 16.68 -17.32
CA ASP A 80 -4.39 15.49 -17.83
C ASP A 80 -5.39 14.93 -16.80
N LEU A 81 -5.05 15.02 -15.50
CA LEU A 81 -5.96 14.65 -14.41
C LEU A 81 -7.17 15.60 -14.33
N VAL A 82 -6.93 16.91 -14.32
CA VAL A 82 -8.01 17.91 -14.25
C VAL A 82 -8.92 17.82 -15.47
N TYR A 83 -8.37 17.61 -16.66
CA TYR A 83 -9.13 17.39 -17.89
C TYR A 83 -10.04 16.15 -17.80
N ALA A 84 -9.54 15.04 -17.26
CA ALA A 84 -10.34 13.84 -17.07
C ALA A 84 -11.46 14.02 -16.02
N LEU A 85 -11.31 14.95 -15.08
CA LEU A 85 -12.27 15.23 -14.00
C LEU A 85 -13.33 16.27 -14.35
N THR A 86 -13.10 17.07 -15.39
CA THR A 86 -13.99 18.15 -15.84
C THR A 86 -15.13 17.59 -16.70
N ASP A 87 -16.38 17.96 -16.41
CA ASP A 87 -17.53 17.58 -17.24
C ASP A 87 -17.39 18.18 -18.66
N ILE A 88 -17.53 17.34 -19.69
CA ILE A 88 -17.39 17.75 -21.10
C ILE A 88 -18.73 18.04 -21.77
N SER A 89 -19.84 17.66 -21.12
CA SER A 89 -21.17 17.85 -21.65
C SER A 89 -21.60 19.32 -21.65
N LYS A 90 -22.33 19.73 -22.69
CA LYS A 90 -22.86 21.09 -22.88
C LYS A 90 -24.36 21.11 -22.60
N GLN A 91 -24.88 22.28 -22.22
CA GLN A 91 -26.32 22.44 -21.96
C GLN A 91 -27.20 22.04 -23.17
N GLY A 92 -26.67 22.15 -24.39
CA GLY A 92 -27.34 21.74 -25.63
C GLY A 92 -27.36 20.24 -25.91
N ASP A 93 -26.61 19.41 -25.18
CA ASP A 93 -26.44 17.97 -25.46
C ASP A 93 -27.64 17.10 -24.99
N GLY A 94 -28.78 17.72 -24.71
CA GLY A 94 -30.02 17.05 -24.37
C GLY A 94 -30.41 17.18 -22.89
N ASN A 95 -31.13 16.20 -22.36
CA ASN A 95 -31.60 16.23 -20.98
C ASN A 95 -30.46 15.89 -19.97
N ARG A 96 -30.72 16.04 -18.68
CA ARG A 96 -29.72 15.79 -17.62
C ARG A 96 -29.15 14.37 -17.66
N ALA A 97 -29.98 13.37 -17.94
CA ALA A 97 -29.53 11.98 -18.02
C ALA A 97 -28.59 11.76 -19.21
N THR A 98 -28.88 12.37 -20.36
CA THR A 98 -27.99 12.35 -21.53
C THR A 98 -26.64 12.99 -21.22
N ARG A 99 -26.63 14.18 -20.60
CA ARG A 99 -25.40 14.87 -20.21
C ARG A 99 -24.55 14.04 -19.26
N LYS A 100 -25.14 13.51 -18.19
CA LYS A 100 -24.43 12.63 -17.25
C LYS A 100 -23.99 11.31 -17.86
N GLY A 101 -24.65 10.83 -18.92
CA GLY A 101 -24.18 9.72 -19.74
C GLY A 101 -22.87 10.05 -20.47
N ILE A 102 -22.79 11.23 -21.10
CA ILE A 102 -21.59 11.71 -21.80
C ILE A 102 -20.42 11.86 -20.83
N ASP A 103 -20.63 12.52 -19.70
CA ASP A 103 -19.59 12.75 -18.68
C ASP A 103 -19.10 11.43 -18.09
N ARG A 104 -20.01 10.46 -17.88
CA ARG A 104 -19.64 9.11 -17.45
C ARG A 104 -18.78 8.38 -18.48
N THR A 105 -19.09 8.50 -19.77
CA THR A 105 -18.28 7.90 -20.84
C THR A 105 -16.89 8.52 -20.89
N HIS A 106 -16.78 9.85 -20.77
CA HIS A 106 -15.49 10.55 -20.65
C HIS A 106 -14.65 9.98 -19.49
N LEU A 107 -15.25 9.91 -18.31
CA LEU A 107 -14.59 9.40 -17.11
C LEU A 107 -14.25 7.90 -17.19
N SER A 108 -14.98 7.10 -17.97
CA SER A 108 -14.70 5.67 -18.11
C SER A 108 -13.32 5.39 -18.72
N GLY A 109 -12.86 6.26 -19.63
CA GLY A 109 -11.53 6.21 -20.24
C GLY A 109 -10.43 6.91 -19.45
N ALA A 110 -10.77 7.49 -18.29
CA ALA A 110 -9.81 8.20 -17.45
C ALA A 110 -8.81 7.24 -16.78
N SER A 111 -7.66 7.78 -16.37
CA SER A 111 -6.66 7.02 -15.63
C SER A 111 -7.16 6.61 -14.24
N VAL A 112 -6.60 5.54 -13.67
CA VAL A 112 -6.83 5.10 -12.29
C VAL A 112 -6.68 6.26 -11.29
N ARG A 113 -5.69 7.13 -11.53
CA ARG A 113 -5.41 8.34 -10.74
C ARG A 113 -6.61 9.30 -10.74
N ALA A 114 -7.13 9.65 -11.92
CA ALA A 114 -8.30 10.53 -12.03
C ALA A 114 -9.57 9.88 -11.46
N LYS A 115 -9.80 8.58 -11.72
CA LYS A 115 -10.92 7.81 -11.15
C LYS A 115 -10.91 7.86 -9.62
N SER A 116 -9.73 7.78 -9.00
CA SER A 116 -9.55 7.88 -7.54
C SER A 116 -9.91 9.26 -6.99
N VAL A 117 -9.50 10.34 -7.68
CA VAL A 117 -9.89 11.71 -7.29
C VAL A 117 -11.41 11.89 -7.41
N LYS A 118 -12.04 11.34 -8.45
CA LYS A 118 -13.51 11.41 -8.59
C LYS A 118 -14.24 10.66 -7.49
N LEU A 119 -13.72 9.52 -7.03
CA LEU A 119 -14.30 8.81 -5.88
C LEU A 119 -14.27 9.68 -4.60
N ALA A 120 -13.18 10.43 -4.38
CA ALA A 120 -13.06 11.35 -3.25
C ALA A 120 -14.08 12.49 -3.31
N ASP A 121 -14.25 13.09 -4.48
CA ASP A 121 -15.28 14.09 -4.77
C ASP A 121 -16.69 13.55 -4.45
N LEU A 122 -17.03 12.38 -5.00
CA LEU A 122 -18.34 11.74 -4.78
C LEU A 122 -18.64 11.50 -3.29
N ILE A 123 -17.64 11.07 -2.51
CA ILE A 123 -17.77 10.84 -1.06
C ILE A 123 -18.12 12.13 -0.32
N ASP A 124 -17.41 13.23 -0.62
CA ASP A 124 -17.64 14.51 0.05
C ASP A 124 -19.00 15.10 -0.31
N ASN A 125 -19.33 15.08 -1.61
CA ASN A 125 -20.61 15.58 -2.12
C ASN A 125 -21.81 14.79 -1.59
N LEU A 126 -21.72 13.45 -1.56
CA LEU A 126 -22.81 12.62 -1.01
C LEU A 126 -23.07 12.94 0.47
N ARG A 127 -22.02 13.15 1.27
CA ARG A 127 -22.16 13.47 2.70
C ARG A 127 -22.90 14.79 2.93
N ASP A 128 -22.58 15.81 2.15
CA ASP A 128 -23.24 17.12 2.23
C ASP A 128 -24.70 17.03 1.76
N ILE A 129 -24.93 16.43 0.60
CA ILE A 129 -26.28 16.27 0.01
C ILE A 129 -27.19 15.44 0.94
N CYS A 130 -26.71 14.29 1.44
CA CYS A 130 -27.50 13.41 2.29
C CYS A 130 -27.87 14.02 3.65
N LYS A 131 -27.12 15.04 4.08
CA LYS A 131 -27.39 15.76 5.33
C LYS A 131 -28.42 16.88 5.12
N HIS A 132 -28.44 17.51 3.94
CA HIS A 132 -29.14 18.77 3.73
C HIS A 132 -30.31 18.73 2.72
N ASP A 133 -30.33 17.79 1.78
CA ASP A 133 -31.35 17.74 0.71
C ASP A 133 -31.77 16.29 0.40
N ALA A 134 -32.68 15.75 1.22
CA ALA A 134 -33.20 14.39 1.08
C ALA A 134 -33.91 14.15 -0.27
N LYS A 135 -34.49 15.19 -0.88
CA LYS A 135 -35.18 15.07 -2.17
C LYS A 135 -34.17 14.92 -3.30
N PHE A 136 -33.15 15.78 -3.32
CA PHE A 136 -32.08 15.70 -4.31
C PHE A 136 -31.19 14.47 -4.10
N ALA A 137 -30.97 14.05 -2.86
CA ALA A 137 -30.19 12.86 -2.54
C ALA A 137 -30.66 11.61 -3.29
N LYS A 138 -31.98 11.42 -3.49
CA LYS A 138 -32.50 10.29 -4.26
C LYS A 138 -32.04 10.29 -5.72
N VAL A 139 -31.97 11.46 -6.34
CA VAL A 139 -31.47 11.62 -7.72
C VAL A 139 -29.96 11.39 -7.74
N TYR A 140 -29.24 12.01 -6.82
CA TYR A 140 -27.79 11.90 -6.75
C TYR A 140 -27.30 10.48 -6.45
N LEU A 141 -28.04 9.68 -5.66
CA LEU A 141 -27.72 8.27 -5.42
C LEU A 141 -27.75 7.43 -6.71
N GLN A 142 -28.69 7.71 -7.63
CA GLN A 142 -28.74 7.04 -8.93
C GLN A 142 -27.55 7.46 -9.81
N GLU A 143 -27.23 8.76 -9.82
CA GLU A 143 -26.09 9.30 -10.57
C GLU A 143 -24.76 8.74 -10.06
N MET A 144 -24.57 8.72 -8.74
CA MET A 144 -23.38 8.18 -8.09
C MET A 144 -23.25 6.68 -8.36
N SER A 145 -24.34 5.90 -8.27
CA SER A 145 -24.29 4.48 -8.58
C SER A 145 -23.85 4.21 -10.02
N ALA A 146 -24.42 4.93 -10.98
CA ALA A 146 -24.04 4.84 -12.39
C ALA A 146 -22.57 5.19 -12.63
N LEU A 147 -22.00 6.13 -11.87
CA LEU A 147 -20.57 6.46 -11.94
C LEU A 147 -19.70 5.36 -11.32
N LEU A 148 -20.12 4.73 -10.22
CA LEU A 148 -19.35 3.66 -9.59
C LEU A 148 -19.12 2.46 -10.52
N GLU A 149 -20.03 2.21 -11.47
CA GLU A 149 -19.88 1.16 -12.50
C GLU A 149 -18.63 1.35 -13.38
N VAL A 150 -18.21 2.59 -13.63
CA VAL A 150 -17.05 2.91 -14.50
C VAL A 150 -15.79 3.31 -13.71
N LEU A 151 -15.94 3.48 -12.40
CA LEU A 151 -14.87 3.85 -11.47
C LEU A 151 -14.19 2.64 -10.80
N GLY A 152 -14.54 1.41 -11.18
CA GLY A 152 -14.06 0.18 -10.54
C GLY A 152 -12.53 0.00 -10.52
N GLU A 153 -11.81 0.67 -11.42
CA GLU A 153 -10.34 0.68 -11.48
C GLU A 153 -9.69 1.74 -10.58
N GLY A 154 -10.46 2.65 -9.98
CA GLY A 154 -9.94 3.65 -9.04
C GLY A 154 -9.50 3.03 -7.71
N ASP A 155 -8.97 3.85 -6.79
CA ASP A 155 -8.52 3.36 -5.48
C ASP A 155 -9.62 2.57 -4.76
N GLU A 156 -9.29 1.33 -4.40
CA GLU A 156 -10.24 0.38 -3.87
C GLU A 156 -10.79 0.80 -2.48
N THR A 157 -10.00 1.56 -1.71
CA THR A 157 -10.42 2.06 -0.40
C THR A 157 -11.45 3.16 -0.56
N LEU A 158 -11.24 4.08 -1.50
CA LEU A 158 -12.21 5.11 -1.86
C LEU A 158 -13.45 4.48 -2.50
N LEU A 159 -13.30 3.47 -3.36
CA LEU A 159 -14.42 2.77 -3.99
C LEU A 159 -15.33 2.11 -2.94
N ARG A 160 -14.75 1.35 -2.00
CA ARG A 160 -15.50 0.76 -0.88
C ARG A 160 -16.15 1.83 0.00
N ARG A 161 -15.43 2.91 0.29
CA ARG A 161 -15.95 4.02 1.11
C ARG A 161 -17.12 4.72 0.42
N ALA A 162 -17.04 4.95 -0.89
CA ALA A 162 -18.11 5.50 -1.71
C ALA A 162 -19.35 4.59 -1.67
N GLY A 163 -19.17 3.27 -1.87
CA GLY A 163 -20.24 2.28 -1.73
C GLY A 163 -20.89 2.27 -0.34
N LYS A 164 -20.08 2.31 0.73
CA LYS A 164 -20.59 2.38 2.12
C LYS A 164 -21.40 3.65 2.37
N GLU A 165 -20.93 4.81 1.92
CA GLU A 165 -21.65 6.07 2.06
C GLU A 165 -22.96 6.07 1.26
N LEU A 166 -22.95 5.50 0.05
CA LEU A 166 -24.13 5.32 -0.80
C LEU A 166 -25.19 4.46 -0.10
N CYS A 167 -24.80 3.32 0.47
CA CYS A 167 -25.70 2.45 1.24
C CYS A 167 -26.19 3.13 2.52
N ARG A 168 -25.32 3.85 3.24
CA ARG A 168 -25.70 4.59 4.45
C ARG A 168 -26.75 5.66 4.14
N CYS A 169 -26.55 6.41 3.07
CA CYS A 169 -27.49 7.44 2.67
C CYS A 169 -28.82 6.84 2.18
N SER A 170 -28.77 5.76 1.38
CA SER A 170 -29.97 5.05 0.92
C SER A 170 -30.84 4.58 2.08
N ARG A 171 -30.23 3.96 3.10
CA ARG A 171 -30.93 3.54 4.33
C ARG A 171 -31.54 4.71 5.10
N LYS A 172 -30.81 5.82 5.25
CA LYS A 172 -31.31 7.04 5.92
C LYS A 172 -32.54 7.63 5.22
N LEU A 173 -32.68 7.41 3.91
CA LEU A 173 -33.80 7.88 3.09
C LEU A 173 -34.95 6.86 2.97
N GLY A 174 -34.85 5.70 3.62
CA GLY A 174 -35.85 4.63 3.57
C GLY A 174 -35.93 3.94 2.20
N LEU A 175 -34.81 3.82 1.49
CA LEU A 175 -34.72 3.05 0.25
C LEU A 175 -34.22 1.62 0.58
N ASP A 176 -35.01 0.60 0.25
CA ASP A 176 -34.77 -0.80 0.63
C ASP A 176 -33.53 -1.42 -0.04
N GLN A 177 -33.07 -0.88 -1.17
CA GLN A 177 -31.81 -1.27 -1.82
C GLN A 177 -31.13 -0.05 -2.48
N PRO A 178 -29.78 0.04 -2.46
CA PRO A 178 -29.08 0.99 -3.29
C PRO A 178 -29.41 0.72 -4.78
N PRO A 179 -29.74 1.74 -5.59
CA PRO A 179 -29.92 1.52 -7.02
C PRO A 179 -28.61 1.00 -7.61
N GLY A 180 -28.61 -0.14 -8.33
CA GLY A 180 -27.39 -0.78 -8.86
C GLY A 180 -26.88 -1.92 -7.96
N SER A 181 -27.48 -3.10 -8.11
CA SER A 181 -27.30 -4.29 -7.27
C SER A 181 -26.05 -5.11 -7.63
N MET A 182 -24.83 -4.61 -7.36
CA MET A 182 -23.63 -5.48 -7.43
C MET A 182 -22.49 -5.18 -6.43
N LEU A 183 -22.48 -4.05 -5.71
CA LEU A 183 -21.23 -3.61 -5.04
C LEU A 183 -21.22 -3.59 -3.51
N VAL A 184 -22.29 -4.01 -2.82
CA VAL A 184 -22.27 -4.06 -1.35
C VAL A 184 -22.98 -5.32 -0.85
N GLU A 185 -22.21 -6.37 -0.55
CA GLU A 185 -22.66 -7.42 0.36
C GLU A 185 -22.90 -6.76 1.74
N GLU A 186 -24.13 -6.88 2.25
CA GLU A 186 -24.51 -6.39 3.57
C GLU A 186 -23.77 -7.16 4.68
N GLU A 187 -23.20 -6.40 5.63
CA GLU A 187 -22.64 -6.89 6.89
C GLU A 187 -23.68 -7.74 7.65
N ARG A 188 -23.50 -9.07 7.65
CA ARG A 188 -24.01 -9.91 8.74
C ARG A 188 -23.31 -9.49 10.03
N VAL A 189 -24.02 -9.56 11.16
CA VAL A 189 -23.43 -9.33 12.49
C VAL A 189 -22.26 -10.30 12.68
N VAL A 190 -21.04 -9.79 12.57
CA VAL A 190 -19.80 -10.57 12.75
C VAL A 190 -19.33 -10.45 14.19
N PRO A 191 -18.98 -11.56 14.88
CA PRO A 191 -18.31 -11.51 16.17
C PRO A 191 -17.01 -10.69 16.10
N TRP A 192 -16.59 -10.14 17.24
CA TRP A 192 -15.54 -9.11 17.41
C TRP A 192 -14.10 -9.49 17.00
N HIS A 193 -13.90 -10.48 16.13
CA HIS A 193 -12.58 -10.96 15.70
C HIS A 193 -12.16 -10.59 14.27
N GLU A 194 -13.05 -10.01 13.46
CA GLU A 194 -12.71 -9.52 12.09
C GLU A 194 -12.42 -8.00 12.00
N GLY A 195 -11.92 -7.41 13.10
CA GLY A 195 -11.74 -5.95 13.25
C GLY A 195 -10.54 -5.32 12.55
N PHE A 196 -9.67 -6.09 11.89
CA PHE A 196 -8.54 -5.58 11.13
C PHE A 196 -8.55 -6.19 9.73
N SER A 197 -9.04 -5.44 8.74
CA SER A 197 -8.98 -5.83 7.32
C SER A 197 -7.58 -6.36 6.97
N GLN A 198 -7.51 -7.64 6.57
CA GLN A 198 -6.31 -8.31 6.10
C GLN A 198 -5.53 -7.48 5.07
N ARG A 199 -6.24 -6.77 4.19
CA ARG A 199 -5.66 -5.85 3.19
C ARG A 199 -5.07 -4.56 3.77
N ARG A 200 -5.66 -4.02 4.84
CA ARG A 200 -5.11 -2.86 5.56
C ARG A 200 -3.81 -3.22 6.28
N VAL A 201 -3.72 -4.42 6.85
CA VAL A 201 -2.48 -4.93 7.44
C VAL A 201 -1.45 -5.20 6.32
N GLN A 202 -1.81 -5.88 5.23
CA GLN A 202 -0.90 -6.09 4.10
C GLN A 202 -0.36 -4.77 3.49
N ARG A 203 -1.19 -3.72 3.41
CA ARG A 203 -0.77 -2.38 2.96
C ARG A 203 0.17 -1.68 3.95
N ILE A 204 -0.13 -1.75 5.25
CA ILE A 204 0.77 -1.25 6.31
C ILE A 204 2.15 -1.89 6.16
N PHE A 205 2.25 -3.19 5.88
CA PHE A 205 3.55 -3.85 5.74
C PHE A 205 4.30 -3.54 4.43
N LYS A 206 3.62 -3.03 3.39
CA LYS A 206 4.24 -2.55 2.14
C LYS A 206 4.71 -1.10 2.23
N GLU A 207 3.93 -0.25 2.90
CA GLU A 207 4.11 1.22 2.86
C GLU A 207 4.78 1.80 4.12
N VAL A 208 4.76 1.09 5.26
CA VAL A 208 5.31 1.62 6.53
C VAL A 208 6.79 1.30 6.70
N PHE A 209 7.32 0.30 5.98
CA PHE A 209 8.71 -0.09 6.09
C PHE A 209 9.38 -0.11 4.73
N THR A 210 10.34 0.79 4.58
CA THR A 210 11.01 1.11 3.32
C THR A 210 12.52 1.00 3.45
N ALA A 211 13.22 1.10 2.32
CA ALA A 211 14.67 1.17 2.26
C ALA A 211 15.24 2.28 3.17
N ARG A 212 14.54 3.42 3.31
CA ARG A 212 14.97 4.50 4.22
C ARG A 212 15.03 4.06 5.69
N ASP A 213 14.10 3.22 6.13
CA ASP A 213 14.00 2.83 7.54
C ASP A 213 15.08 1.81 7.97
N VAL A 214 15.76 1.23 6.99
CA VAL A 214 16.76 0.16 7.18
C VAL A 214 18.14 0.59 6.68
N GLY A 215 18.24 1.56 5.78
CA GLY A 215 19.50 2.08 5.26
C GLY A 215 20.37 2.72 6.33
N GLU A 216 21.68 2.46 6.24
CA GLU A 216 22.70 3.21 6.95
C GLU A 216 23.34 4.24 6.02
N LEU A 217 23.94 5.28 6.60
CA LEU A 217 24.69 6.28 5.82
C LEU A 217 25.88 5.63 5.11
N LEU A 218 26.04 5.98 3.83
CA LEU A 218 27.19 5.55 3.04
C LEU A 218 28.40 6.42 3.41
N HIS A 219 29.28 5.88 4.24
CA HIS A 219 30.59 6.47 4.51
C HIS A 219 31.32 6.72 3.19
N SER A 220 31.93 7.89 3.03
CA SER A 220 32.55 8.26 1.76
C SER A 220 33.91 8.95 1.92
N PHE A 221 34.79 8.72 0.95
CA PHE A 221 36.18 9.15 0.94
C PHE A 221 36.50 9.88 -0.36
N ASP A 222 37.41 10.85 -0.31
CA ASP A 222 37.81 11.58 -1.51
C ASP A 222 38.69 10.71 -2.40
N ALA A 223 38.44 10.72 -3.70
CA ALA A 223 39.08 9.81 -4.68
C ALA A 223 40.62 9.82 -4.66
N GLY A 224 41.22 10.89 -4.15
CA GLY A 224 42.68 11.03 -4.00
C GLY A 224 43.27 10.34 -2.77
N GLN A 225 42.45 9.93 -1.79
CA GLN A 225 42.95 9.31 -0.55
C GLN A 225 43.58 7.94 -0.81
N LEU A 226 44.62 7.61 -0.05
CA LEU A 226 45.37 6.36 -0.18
C LEU A 226 44.51 5.16 0.26
N SER A 227 44.58 4.07 -0.50
CA SER A 227 43.78 2.87 -0.22
C SER A 227 44.07 2.25 1.16
N SER A 228 45.31 2.38 1.66
CA SER A 228 45.71 1.90 2.98
C SER A 228 45.01 2.64 4.12
N GLU A 229 44.97 3.97 4.03
CA GLU A 229 44.33 4.84 5.04
C GLU A 229 42.81 4.61 5.04
N VAL A 230 42.20 4.57 3.85
CA VAL A 230 40.77 4.29 3.71
C VAL A 230 40.43 2.90 4.27
N ARG A 231 41.27 1.90 4.00
CA ARG A 231 41.07 0.54 4.52
C ARG A 231 41.13 0.50 6.04
N GLU A 232 42.08 1.21 6.66
CA GLU A 232 42.22 1.28 8.12
C GLU A 232 40.96 1.88 8.76
N VAL A 233 40.49 3.03 8.27
CA VAL A 233 39.25 3.65 8.74
C VAL A 233 38.05 2.72 8.55
N MET A 234 37.97 2.04 7.40
CA MET A 234 36.88 1.10 7.14
C MET A 234 36.90 -0.11 8.09
N GLN A 235 38.09 -0.58 8.49
CA GLN A 235 38.25 -1.66 9.47
C GLN A 235 37.83 -1.22 10.87
N GLU A 236 38.26 -0.03 11.30
CA GLU A 236 37.90 0.55 12.60
C GLU A 236 36.38 0.75 12.73
N GLN A 237 35.74 1.24 11.68
CA GLN A 237 34.29 1.47 11.65
C GLN A 237 33.48 0.22 11.28
N SER A 238 34.13 -0.92 11.04
CA SER A 238 33.48 -2.17 10.62
C SER A 238 32.60 -2.05 9.36
N VAL A 239 32.95 -1.15 8.44
CA VAL A 239 32.24 -0.95 7.17
C VAL A 239 32.92 -1.72 6.04
N THR A 240 32.15 -2.43 5.24
CA THR A 240 32.69 -3.29 4.16
C THR A 240 32.67 -2.62 2.79
N VAL A 241 31.90 -1.55 2.66
CA VAL A 241 31.71 -0.76 1.44
C VAL A 241 31.63 0.73 1.79
N ALA A 242 32.19 1.57 0.94
CA ALA A 242 32.20 3.02 1.12
C ALA A 242 32.06 3.73 -0.23
N GLY A 243 31.46 4.92 -0.23
CA GLY A 243 31.37 5.81 -1.38
C GLY A 243 32.69 6.47 -1.72
N ILE A 244 32.87 6.86 -2.97
CA ILE A 244 34.02 7.60 -3.48
C ILE A 244 33.55 8.95 -3.99
N ARG A 245 34.10 10.02 -3.42
CA ARG A 245 33.77 11.40 -3.79
C ARG A 245 34.74 11.98 -4.80
N LYS A 246 34.18 12.68 -5.79
CA LYS A 246 34.90 13.56 -6.71
C LYS A 246 34.17 14.89 -6.73
N ASP A 247 34.90 15.97 -6.52
CA ASP A 247 34.34 17.34 -6.47
C ASP A 247 33.17 17.48 -5.48
N GLY A 248 33.24 16.77 -4.34
CA GLY A 248 32.21 16.77 -3.29
C GLY A 248 31.04 15.80 -3.49
N LEU A 249 30.90 15.19 -4.67
CA LEU A 249 29.79 14.28 -4.99
C LEU A 249 30.23 12.82 -4.97
N VAL A 250 29.38 11.93 -4.44
CA VAL A 250 29.61 10.48 -4.48
C VAL A 250 29.38 9.96 -5.91
N THR A 251 30.46 9.56 -6.59
CA THR A 251 30.42 9.16 -8.01
C THR A 251 30.60 7.65 -8.23
N GLY A 252 30.89 6.92 -7.15
CA GLY A 252 31.05 5.48 -7.16
C GLY A 252 31.28 4.95 -5.76
N TYR A 253 31.69 3.69 -5.65
CA TYR A 253 31.95 3.04 -4.37
C TYR A 253 33.18 2.14 -4.42
N VAL A 254 33.70 1.76 -3.27
CA VAL A 254 34.78 0.78 -3.14
C VAL A 254 34.43 -0.25 -2.08
N ARG A 255 34.90 -1.48 -2.27
CA ARG A 255 34.81 -2.53 -1.26
C ARG A 255 36.13 -2.59 -0.50
N ILE A 256 36.09 -2.90 0.79
CA ILE A 256 37.31 -3.00 1.60
C ILE A 256 38.35 -3.98 1.03
N LYS A 257 37.87 -5.04 0.38
CA LYS A 257 38.68 -6.06 -0.31
C LYS A 257 39.38 -5.56 -1.58
N ASP A 258 38.86 -4.49 -2.20
CA ASP A 258 39.41 -3.91 -3.43
C ASP A 258 40.54 -2.89 -3.14
N LEU A 259 40.71 -2.45 -1.88
CA LEU A 259 41.66 -1.42 -1.44
C LEU A 259 43.11 -1.92 -1.29
N SER A 260 43.69 -2.55 -2.31
CA SER A 260 45.03 -3.16 -2.20
C SER A 260 46.20 -2.17 -2.26
N SER A 261 46.19 -1.26 -3.23
CA SER A 261 47.26 -0.28 -3.47
C SER A 261 46.76 0.87 -4.36
N GLY A 262 47.48 2.01 -4.35
CA GLY A 262 47.09 3.22 -5.05
C GLY A 262 46.04 4.02 -4.30
N THR A 263 45.34 4.92 -4.99
CA THR A 263 44.25 5.70 -4.38
C THR A 263 42.94 4.93 -4.42
N CYS A 264 42.05 5.19 -3.46
CA CYS A 264 40.72 4.57 -3.43
C CYS A 264 39.90 4.89 -4.69
N GLY A 265 40.10 6.07 -5.30
CA GLY A 265 39.46 6.46 -6.55
C GLY A 265 39.84 5.60 -7.76
N GLN A 266 41.05 5.05 -7.80
CA GLN A 266 41.48 4.10 -8.85
C GLN A 266 40.84 2.73 -8.69
N ARG A 267 40.33 2.43 -7.49
CA ARG A 267 39.62 1.17 -7.16
C ARG A 267 38.10 1.35 -7.14
N ALA A 268 37.62 2.55 -7.46
CA ALA A 268 36.20 2.87 -7.48
C ALA A 268 35.47 2.05 -8.54
N ARG A 269 34.28 1.60 -8.16
CA ARG A 269 33.29 0.93 -9.00
C ARG A 269 32.13 1.89 -9.24
N SER A 270 31.54 1.80 -10.42
CA SER A 270 30.30 2.51 -10.72
C SER A 270 29.12 1.83 -10.05
N PHE A 271 28.12 2.61 -9.63
CA PHE A 271 26.84 2.08 -9.21
C PHE A 271 26.12 1.41 -10.38
N SER A 272 25.50 0.26 -10.12
CA SER A 272 24.68 -0.45 -11.09
C SER A 272 23.21 -0.26 -10.75
N TYR A 273 22.36 -0.11 -11.77
CA TYR A 273 20.93 0.17 -11.61
C TYR A 273 20.20 -0.93 -10.82
N ASP A 274 20.58 -2.20 -11.00
CA ASP A 274 20.03 -3.34 -10.26
C ASP A 274 20.45 -3.41 -8.78
N GLN A 275 21.37 -2.54 -8.36
CA GLN A 275 21.80 -2.38 -6.96
C GLN A 275 21.26 -1.09 -6.32
N MET A 276 20.50 -0.26 -7.06
CA MET A 276 19.92 0.97 -6.55
C MET A 276 18.53 0.75 -5.97
N VAL A 277 18.26 1.40 -4.86
CA VAL A 277 16.93 1.53 -4.25
C VAL A 277 16.65 2.99 -3.92
N TYR A 278 15.41 3.41 -4.05
CA TYR A 278 14.94 4.73 -3.64
C TYR A 278 14.37 4.68 -2.22
N ASP A 279 14.11 5.84 -1.61
CA ASP A 279 13.68 5.92 -0.21
C ASP A 279 12.34 5.26 0.07
N ASP A 280 11.46 5.17 -0.92
CA ASP A 280 10.16 4.49 -0.87
C ASP A 280 10.20 3.00 -1.21
N THR A 281 11.37 2.45 -1.57
CA THR A 281 11.48 1.05 -2.02
C THR A 281 11.12 0.09 -0.88
N SER A 282 10.22 -0.85 -1.15
CA SER A 282 9.71 -1.77 -0.11
C SER A 282 10.80 -2.69 0.43
N LEU A 283 10.71 -3.10 1.71
CA LEU A 283 11.65 -4.09 2.27
C LEU A 283 11.63 -5.43 1.54
N MET A 284 10.50 -5.81 0.91
CA MET A 284 10.45 -7.02 0.09
C MET A 284 11.39 -6.91 -1.11
N ASP A 285 11.35 -5.78 -1.81
CA ASP A 285 12.21 -5.54 -2.98
C ASP A 285 13.68 -5.41 -2.56
N VAL A 286 13.96 -4.76 -1.43
CA VAL A 286 15.31 -4.72 -0.83
C VAL A 286 15.81 -6.14 -0.58
N ILE A 287 15.03 -7.02 0.07
CA ILE A 287 15.40 -8.42 0.32
C ILE A 287 15.67 -9.15 -1.00
N LEU A 288 14.84 -8.95 -2.02
CA LEU A 288 15.01 -9.55 -3.34
C LEU A 288 16.31 -9.11 -3.99
N ILE A 289 16.67 -7.82 -3.94
CA ILE A 289 17.95 -7.31 -4.44
C ILE A 289 19.11 -7.95 -3.66
N LEU A 290 19.00 -8.00 -2.32
CA LEU A 290 20.00 -8.62 -1.45
C LEU A 290 20.15 -10.14 -1.67
N THR A 291 19.25 -10.81 -2.40
CA THR A 291 19.49 -12.20 -2.83
C THR A 291 20.55 -12.32 -3.92
N ARG A 292 20.68 -11.28 -4.76
CA ARG A 292 21.59 -11.22 -5.91
C ARG A 292 22.87 -10.45 -5.60
N HIS A 293 22.79 -9.52 -4.65
CA HIS A 293 23.90 -8.65 -4.27
C HIS A 293 24.16 -8.71 -2.76
N ASP A 294 25.42 -8.50 -2.35
CA ASP A 294 25.79 -8.45 -0.93
C ASP A 294 25.25 -7.17 -0.23
N TYR A 295 24.97 -6.14 -1.02
CA TYR A 295 24.46 -4.84 -0.61
C TYR A 295 23.74 -4.14 -1.78
N CYS A 296 22.87 -3.20 -1.45
CA CYS A 296 22.27 -2.23 -2.37
C CYS A 296 22.47 -0.82 -1.81
N PHE A 297 22.33 0.20 -2.65
CA PHE A 297 22.56 1.58 -2.23
C PHE A 297 21.28 2.41 -2.33
N LEU A 298 21.07 3.20 -1.28
CA LEU A 298 19.94 4.10 -1.15
C LEU A 298 20.25 5.42 -1.82
N ALA A 299 19.41 5.79 -2.79
CA ALA A 299 19.48 7.05 -3.51
C ALA A 299 18.30 7.97 -3.16
N ILE A 300 18.57 9.26 -3.03
CA ILE A 300 17.56 10.32 -2.91
C ILE A 300 17.92 11.42 -3.90
N LEU A 301 16.97 11.81 -4.77
CA LEU A 301 17.19 12.83 -5.81
C LEU A 301 18.46 12.56 -6.64
N ASP A 302 18.64 11.30 -7.05
CA ASP A 302 19.79 10.79 -7.81
C ASP A 302 21.15 10.83 -7.10
N GLU A 303 21.20 11.20 -5.82
CA GLU A 303 22.40 11.11 -4.98
C GLU A 303 22.39 9.85 -4.13
N VAL A 304 23.48 9.07 -4.18
CA VAL A 304 23.65 7.90 -3.34
C VAL A 304 24.08 8.33 -1.94
N ILE A 305 23.16 8.19 -0.98
CA ILE A 305 23.35 8.65 0.40
C ILE A 305 23.56 7.50 1.39
N GLY A 306 23.16 6.29 1.03
CA GLY A 306 23.08 5.19 1.97
C GLY A 306 23.39 3.83 1.38
N VAL A 307 23.52 2.85 2.26
CA VAL A 307 23.76 1.46 1.92
C VAL A 307 22.90 0.55 2.81
N ILE A 308 22.39 -0.51 2.21
CA ILE A 308 21.72 -1.60 2.92
C ILE A 308 22.46 -2.89 2.60
N THR A 309 22.82 -3.61 3.65
CA THR A 309 23.47 -4.92 3.61
C THR A 309 22.53 -5.99 4.15
N ARG A 310 22.90 -7.26 4.00
CA ARG A 310 22.16 -8.34 4.66
C ARG A 310 22.15 -8.22 6.19
N LEU A 311 23.18 -7.64 6.80
CA LEU A 311 23.24 -7.49 8.26
C LEU A 311 22.17 -6.53 8.78
N ASP A 312 21.74 -5.57 7.96
CA ASP A 312 20.66 -4.64 8.33
C ASP A 312 19.31 -5.36 8.50
N MET A 313 19.18 -6.60 8.02
CA MET A 313 18.00 -7.44 8.23
C MET A 313 17.87 -7.92 9.69
N GLU A 314 18.94 -7.86 10.48
CA GLU A 314 18.91 -8.15 11.92
C GLU A 314 18.33 -6.99 12.74
N LYS A 315 18.10 -5.82 12.13
CA LYS A 315 17.58 -4.65 12.83
C LYS A 315 16.19 -4.93 13.44
N PRO A 316 15.88 -4.36 14.62
CA PRO A 316 14.60 -4.58 15.29
C PRO A 316 13.38 -4.32 14.38
N ILE A 317 13.48 -3.32 13.51
CA ILE A 317 12.40 -2.96 12.59
C ILE A 317 12.10 -4.07 11.57
N VAL A 318 13.13 -4.72 11.03
CA VAL A 318 12.97 -5.84 10.09
C VAL A 318 12.45 -7.07 10.83
N ARG A 319 12.88 -7.28 12.08
CA ARG A 319 12.36 -8.37 12.92
C ARG A 319 10.87 -8.20 13.21
N MET A 320 10.44 -6.99 13.57
CA MET A 320 9.02 -6.65 13.75
C MET A 320 8.24 -6.88 12.46
N TRP A 321 8.80 -6.45 11.33
CA TRP A 321 8.21 -6.63 10.02
C TRP A 321 8.02 -8.11 9.65
N LEU A 322 9.06 -8.95 9.80
CA LEU A 322 8.97 -10.39 9.53
C LEU A 322 7.99 -11.11 10.46
N PHE A 323 7.96 -10.75 11.75
CA PHE A 323 7.01 -11.33 12.69
C PHE A 323 5.57 -11.02 12.31
N GLY A 324 5.31 -9.78 11.88
CA GLY A 324 4.01 -9.40 11.37
C GLY A 324 3.63 -10.11 10.08
N MET A 325 4.57 -10.31 9.14
CA MET A 325 4.32 -11.13 7.94
C MET A 325 3.90 -12.57 8.27
N ILE A 326 4.61 -13.22 9.21
CA ILE A 326 4.27 -14.57 9.67
C ILE A 326 2.87 -14.59 10.29
N THR A 327 2.54 -13.57 11.07
CA THR A 327 1.22 -13.42 11.70
C THR A 327 0.11 -13.25 10.67
N ILE A 328 0.34 -12.44 9.63
CA ILE A 328 -0.61 -12.26 8.51
C ILE A 328 -0.83 -13.58 7.80
N ILE A 329 0.23 -14.32 7.47
CA ILE A 329 0.12 -15.64 6.83
C ILE A 329 -0.69 -16.60 7.71
N GLU A 330 -0.48 -16.57 9.02
CA GLU A 330 -1.25 -17.40 9.96
C GLU A 330 -2.75 -17.08 9.93
N ILE A 331 -3.10 -15.79 9.90
CA ILE A 331 -4.48 -15.29 9.79
C ILE A 331 -5.09 -15.69 8.45
N GLU A 332 -4.36 -15.54 7.34
CA GLU A 332 -4.80 -15.94 6.00
C GLU A 332 -5.06 -17.44 5.91
N PHE A 333 -4.20 -18.26 6.51
CA PHE A 333 -4.43 -19.71 6.54
C PHE A 333 -5.71 -20.05 7.28
N ALA A 334 -6.00 -19.40 8.41
CA ALA A 334 -7.26 -19.60 9.12
C ALA A 334 -8.47 -19.22 8.26
N ALA A 335 -8.43 -18.05 7.61
CA ALA A 335 -9.51 -17.60 6.74
C ALA A 335 -9.76 -18.54 5.54
N LEU A 336 -8.70 -19.01 4.88
CA LEU A 336 -8.80 -19.97 3.78
C LEU A 336 -9.34 -21.33 4.23
N ILE A 337 -8.93 -21.81 5.40
CA ILE A 337 -9.45 -23.06 5.98
C ILE A 337 -10.94 -22.92 6.26
N GLN A 338 -11.37 -21.82 6.90
CA GLN A 338 -12.78 -21.60 7.22
C GLN A 338 -13.65 -21.49 5.96
N LYS A 339 -13.13 -20.84 4.91
CA LYS A 339 -13.80 -20.73 3.61
C LYS A 339 -13.95 -22.09 2.91
N LYS A 340 -12.91 -22.93 2.93
CA LYS A 340 -12.91 -24.22 2.22
C LYS A 340 -13.59 -25.34 3.01
N TRP A 341 -13.48 -25.30 4.33
CA TRP A 341 -14.04 -26.28 5.25
C TRP A 341 -14.90 -25.58 6.33
N PRO A 342 -16.11 -25.13 5.96
CA PRO A 342 -17.01 -24.48 6.90
C PRO A 342 -17.49 -25.46 7.99
N ASN A 343 -18.05 -24.90 9.08
CA ASN A 343 -18.61 -25.66 10.21
C ASN A 343 -17.62 -26.65 10.85
N GLU A 344 -16.34 -26.26 10.93
CA GLU A 344 -15.26 -27.08 11.53
C GLU A 344 -15.03 -28.45 10.86
N SER A 345 -15.47 -28.65 9.61
CA SER A 345 -15.23 -29.87 8.83
C SER A 345 -13.74 -30.15 8.56
N TRP A 346 -12.87 -29.16 8.82
CA TRP A 346 -11.42 -29.34 8.79
C TRP A 346 -10.87 -30.21 9.93
N ARG A 347 -11.66 -30.48 10.99
CA ARG A 347 -11.22 -31.30 12.13
C ARG A 347 -10.74 -32.69 11.71
N ASP A 348 -11.40 -33.29 10.72
CA ASP A 348 -11.06 -34.62 10.21
C ASP A 348 -9.69 -34.66 9.52
N LEU A 349 -9.14 -33.49 9.16
CA LEU A 349 -7.83 -33.32 8.54
C LEU A 349 -6.71 -33.15 9.59
N CYS A 350 -7.06 -33.05 10.87
CA CYS A 350 -6.13 -32.93 11.98
C CYS A 350 -6.01 -34.22 12.79
N SER A 351 -4.81 -34.49 13.32
CA SER A 351 -4.62 -35.63 14.20
C SER A 351 -5.25 -35.38 15.57
N ALA A 352 -5.75 -36.46 16.21
CA ALA A 352 -6.38 -36.38 17.53
C ALA A 352 -5.46 -35.77 18.61
N GLY A 353 -4.14 -35.89 18.47
CA GLY A 353 -3.18 -35.24 19.37
C GLY A 353 -3.13 -33.72 19.23
N ARG A 354 -3.25 -33.20 18.00
CA ARG A 354 -3.26 -31.75 17.71
C ARG A 354 -4.58 -31.11 18.13
N LEU A 355 -5.70 -31.77 17.81
CA LEU A 355 -7.04 -31.32 18.23
C LEU A 355 -7.13 -31.18 19.75
N ARG A 356 -6.69 -32.19 20.52
CA ARG A 356 -6.69 -32.11 21.99
C ARG A 356 -5.90 -30.91 22.54
N LYS A 357 -4.79 -30.54 21.90
CA LYS A 357 -4.00 -29.36 22.31
C LYS A 357 -4.74 -28.05 22.00
N ALA A 358 -5.36 -27.97 20.82
CA ALA A 358 -6.16 -26.81 20.45
C ALA A 358 -7.41 -26.66 21.34
N GLU A 359 -8.08 -27.76 21.66
CA GLU A 359 -9.24 -27.80 22.58
C GLU A 359 -8.84 -27.36 23.99
N ALA A 360 -7.69 -27.83 24.49
CA ALA A 360 -7.16 -27.39 25.79
C ALA A 360 -6.88 -25.89 25.82
N LEU A 361 -6.26 -25.35 24.76
CA LEU A 361 -5.99 -23.91 24.65
C LEU A 361 -7.28 -23.08 24.52
N CYS A 362 -8.25 -23.57 23.76
CA CYS A 362 -9.56 -22.93 23.62
C CYS A 362 -10.31 -22.92 24.94
N GLY A 363 -10.32 -24.04 25.68
CA GLY A 363 -10.89 -24.12 27.02
C GLY A 363 -10.25 -23.15 28.00
N GLU A 364 -8.92 -23.00 27.95
CA GLU A 364 -8.21 -22.01 28.78
C GLU A 364 -8.58 -20.56 28.42
N ARG A 365 -8.71 -20.23 27.12
CA ARG A 365 -9.17 -18.91 26.67
C ARG A 365 -10.60 -18.62 27.12
N LEU A 366 -11.51 -19.58 26.99
CA LEU A 366 -12.88 -19.46 27.47
C LEU A 366 -12.96 -19.28 28.99
N ARG A 367 -12.07 -19.94 29.76
CA ARG A 367 -11.97 -19.79 31.21
C ARG A 367 -11.67 -18.35 31.64
N ILE A 368 -10.86 -17.62 30.86
CA ILE A 368 -10.54 -16.21 31.10
C ILE A 368 -11.50 -15.25 30.36
N SER A 369 -12.68 -15.72 29.93
CA SER A 369 -13.69 -14.96 29.19
C SER A 369 -13.21 -14.39 27.85
N GLN A 370 -12.18 -15.00 27.26
CA GLN A 370 -11.74 -14.68 25.91
C GLN A 370 -12.48 -15.58 24.91
N GLN A 371 -13.33 -14.99 24.08
CA GLN A 371 -13.93 -15.71 22.94
C GLN A 371 -12.83 -16.10 21.96
N SER A 372 -12.84 -17.34 21.49
CA SER A 372 -11.87 -17.86 20.51
C SER A 372 -12.50 -19.01 19.76
N ASP A 373 -12.32 -19.06 18.45
CA ASP A 373 -12.67 -20.24 17.66
C ASP A 373 -11.60 -21.32 17.84
N LEU A 374 -11.96 -22.60 17.65
CA LEU A 374 -10.98 -23.69 17.79
C LEU A 374 -9.85 -23.57 16.76
N LEU A 375 -10.15 -23.04 15.57
CA LEU A 375 -9.18 -22.81 14.50
C LEU A 375 -8.09 -21.80 14.94
N ASP A 376 -8.44 -20.79 15.74
CA ASP A 376 -7.50 -19.81 16.30
C ASP A 376 -6.58 -20.40 17.38
N CYS A 377 -6.90 -21.60 17.86
CA CYS A 377 -6.10 -22.34 18.82
C CYS A 377 -5.15 -23.34 18.14
N LEU A 378 -5.26 -23.55 16.84
CA LEU A 378 -4.26 -24.30 16.08
C LEU A 378 -2.97 -23.47 15.89
N GLN A 379 -1.84 -24.15 15.93
CA GLN A 379 -0.54 -23.56 15.57
C GLN A 379 -0.46 -23.31 14.06
N LEU A 380 0.35 -22.33 13.64
CA LEU A 380 0.65 -22.05 12.23
C LEU A 380 0.95 -23.33 11.40
N GLY A 381 1.83 -24.20 11.89
CA GLY A 381 2.19 -25.44 11.20
C GLY A 381 1.04 -26.45 11.11
N ASP A 382 0.08 -26.42 12.03
CA ASP A 382 -1.10 -27.28 11.97
C ASP A 382 -2.12 -26.72 10.97
N LYS A 383 -2.35 -25.40 10.97
CA LYS A 383 -3.16 -24.71 9.95
C LYS A 383 -2.62 -24.98 8.54
N ALA A 384 -1.31 -24.82 8.34
CA ALA A 384 -0.66 -25.10 7.06
C ALA A 384 -0.89 -26.54 6.58
N ARG A 385 -0.78 -27.53 7.46
CA ARG A 385 -1.02 -28.95 7.11
C ARG A 385 -2.47 -29.22 6.72
N VAL A 386 -3.44 -28.60 7.40
CA VAL A 386 -4.85 -28.68 7.02
C VAL A 386 -5.05 -28.08 5.63
N LEU A 387 -4.57 -26.85 5.43
CA LEU A 387 -4.74 -26.12 4.17
C LEU A 387 -4.14 -26.86 2.97
N PHE A 388 -2.90 -27.34 3.10
CA PHE A 388 -2.18 -28.06 2.04
C PHE A 388 -2.47 -29.56 2.00
N SER A 389 -3.44 -30.05 2.79
CA SER A 389 -3.95 -31.41 2.62
C SER A 389 -4.72 -31.56 1.31
N ASP A 390 -5.26 -30.44 0.80
CA ASP A 390 -5.97 -30.32 -0.46
C ASP A 390 -5.01 -30.21 -1.66
N ALA A 391 -5.24 -31.09 -2.64
CA ALA A 391 -4.36 -31.21 -3.80
C ALA A 391 -4.41 -30.01 -4.75
N GLU A 392 -5.55 -29.32 -4.82
CA GLU A 392 -5.73 -28.15 -5.69
C GLU A 392 -4.93 -26.96 -5.15
N ILE A 393 -5.06 -26.67 -3.85
CA ILE A 393 -4.29 -25.61 -3.17
C ILE A 393 -2.79 -25.91 -3.22
N LEU A 394 -2.40 -27.17 -2.97
CA LEU A 394 -1.01 -27.59 -3.02
C LEU A 394 -0.38 -27.32 -4.40
N LYS A 395 -1.13 -27.58 -5.48
CA LYS A 395 -0.71 -27.29 -6.87
C LYS A 395 -0.69 -25.79 -7.16
N GLN A 396 -1.67 -25.02 -6.70
CA GLN A 396 -1.75 -23.57 -6.91
C GLN A 396 -0.56 -22.83 -6.27
N VAL A 397 -0.10 -23.27 -5.09
CA VAL A 397 1.05 -22.66 -4.40
C VAL A 397 2.39 -23.16 -4.96
N GLY A 398 2.37 -24.20 -5.79
CA GLY A 398 3.56 -24.71 -6.49
C GLY A 398 4.40 -25.68 -5.67
N PHE A 399 3.82 -26.32 -4.65
CA PHE A 399 4.47 -27.43 -3.96
C PHE A 399 4.32 -28.72 -4.76
N ASN A 400 5.39 -29.53 -4.84
CA ASN A 400 5.37 -30.78 -5.60
C ASN A 400 4.95 -31.97 -4.73
N SER A 401 5.08 -31.87 -3.40
CA SER A 401 4.80 -32.95 -2.46
C SER A 401 4.43 -32.45 -1.05
N ARG A 402 3.80 -33.30 -0.25
CA ARG A 402 3.56 -33.03 1.19
C ARG A 402 4.86 -32.85 1.97
N SER A 403 5.94 -33.53 1.58
CA SER A 403 7.26 -33.35 2.19
C SER A 403 7.83 -31.95 1.95
N ASP A 404 7.54 -31.33 0.80
CA ASP A 404 7.97 -29.96 0.53
C ASP A 404 7.24 -28.96 1.42
N VAL A 405 5.94 -29.20 1.65
CA VAL A 405 5.13 -28.43 2.60
C VAL A 405 5.69 -28.55 4.02
N ASP A 406 5.98 -29.77 4.50
CA ASP A 406 6.55 -29.97 5.84
C ASP A 406 7.92 -29.28 6.00
N ARG A 407 8.74 -29.24 4.94
CA ARG A 407 10.01 -28.52 4.95
C ARG A 407 9.78 -27.01 5.06
N ALA A 408 8.87 -26.46 4.26
CA ALA A 408 8.53 -25.04 4.30
C ALA A 408 7.96 -24.61 5.65
N ILE A 409 7.07 -25.41 6.24
CA ILE A 409 6.53 -25.17 7.58
C ILE A 409 7.64 -25.11 8.62
N LYS A 410 8.57 -26.09 8.62
CA LYS A 410 9.70 -26.11 9.55
C LYS A 410 10.60 -24.88 9.40
N SER A 411 10.83 -24.44 8.17
CA SER A 411 11.60 -23.22 7.89
C SER A 411 10.94 -21.95 8.45
N VAL A 412 9.61 -21.82 8.33
CA VAL A 412 8.87 -20.67 8.89
C VAL A 412 8.80 -20.75 10.42
N GLU A 413 8.62 -21.96 10.99
CA GLU A 413 8.65 -22.18 12.44
C GLU A 413 10.03 -21.85 13.04
N SER A 414 11.12 -22.23 12.36
CA SER A 414 12.50 -21.85 12.71
C SER A 414 12.65 -20.33 12.76
N LEU A 415 12.29 -19.65 11.67
CA LEU A 415 12.37 -18.19 11.59
C LEU A 415 11.55 -17.52 12.69
N ARG A 416 10.31 -17.97 12.94
CA ARG A 416 9.45 -17.43 14.00
C ARG A 416 10.11 -17.55 15.38
N ASN A 417 10.73 -18.68 15.68
CA ASN A 417 11.40 -18.90 16.95
C ASN A 417 12.68 -18.04 17.06
N ASN A 418 13.46 -17.92 15.99
CA ASN A 418 14.68 -17.11 15.96
C ASN A 418 14.36 -15.62 16.09
N LEU A 419 13.24 -15.17 15.50
CA LEU A 419 12.67 -13.83 15.70
C LEU A 419 12.29 -13.57 17.16
N ALA A 420 11.68 -14.54 17.84
CA ALA A 420 11.26 -14.41 19.24
C ALA A 420 12.43 -14.44 20.23
N HIS A 421 13.53 -15.16 19.92
CA HIS A 421 14.64 -15.39 20.85
C HIS A 421 15.90 -14.55 20.58
N GLY A 422 15.84 -13.55 19.70
CA GLY A 422 16.99 -12.68 19.42
C GLY A 422 18.13 -13.36 18.65
N GLN A 423 17.89 -14.54 18.06
CA GLN A 423 18.91 -15.27 17.31
C GLN A 423 19.10 -14.68 15.92
N SER A 424 20.25 -14.93 15.29
CA SER A 424 20.54 -14.42 13.95
C SER A 424 19.63 -15.07 12.92
N ILE A 425 18.80 -14.26 12.27
CA ILE A 425 17.89 -14.72 11.22
C ILE A 425 18.57 -14.74 9.84
N VAL A 426 19.63 -13.95 9.65
CA VAL A 426 20.39 -13.92 8.40
C VAL A 426 21.27 -15.16 8.26
N ALA A 427 21.88 -15.62 9.36
CA ALA A 427 22.75 -16.80 9.33
C ALA A 427 21.99 -18.10 9.07
N TYR A 428 20.77 -18.23 9.60
CA TYR A 428 20.05 -19.51 9.63
C TYR A 428 18.78 -19.53 8.75
N ASP A 429 18.14 -18.38 8.53
CA ASP A 429 16.79 -18.33 7.94
C ASP A 429 16.71 -17.43 6.69
N TRP A 430 17.84 -17.02 6.10
CA TRP A 430 17.83 -16.20 4.87
C TRP A 430 16.96 -16.78 3.74
N PRO A 431 17.02 -18.09 3.42
CA PRO A 431 16.13 -18.68 2.42
C PRO A 431 14.65 -18.59 2.80
N SER A 432 14.33 -18.67 4.10
CA SER A 432 12.97 -18.54 4.62
C SER A 432 12.45 -17.11 4.46
N ILE A 433 13.28 -16.11 4.78
CA ILE A 433 12.98 -14.68 4.62
C ILE A 433 12.67 -14.35 3.14
N VAL A 434 13.50 -14.85 2.23
CA VAL A 434 13.30 -14.68 0.77
C VAL A 434 12.01 -15.35 0.32
N SER A 435 11.77 -16.60 0.73
CA SER A 435 10.58 -17.36 0.35
C SER A 435 9.30 -16.70 0.85
N LEU A 436 9.31 -16.15 2.07
CA LEU A 436 8.20 -15.39 2.63
C LEU A 436 7.94 -14.10 1.85
N SER A 437 9.00 -13.34 1.53
CA SER A 437 8.91 -12.11 0.73
C SER A 437 8.28 -12.38 -0.64
N GLN A 438 8.74 -13.42 -1.34
CA GLN A 438 8.19 -13.84 -2.63
C GLN A 438 6.76 -14.41 -2.52
N GLY A 439 6.46 -15.14 -1.44
CA GLY A 439 5.14 -15.71 -1.19
C GLY A 439 4.09 -14.61 -1.00
N VAL A 440 4.39 -13.62 -0.16
CA VAL A 440 3.50 -12.47 0.06
C VAL A 440 3.36 -11.64 -1.20
N GLN A 441 4.43 -11.37 -1.94
CA GLN A 441 4.36 -10.65 -3.21
C GLN A 441 3.42 -11.33 -4.22
N ARG A 442 3.46 -12.67 -4.32
CA ARG A 442 2.55 -13.46 -5.18
C ARG A 442 1.10 -13.43 -4.72
N MET A 443 0.86 -13.51 -3.40
CA MET A 443 -0.49 -13.36 -2.86
C MET A 443 -1.07 -11.98 -3.14
N MET A 444 -0.23 -10.94 -3.16
CA MET A 444 -0.64 -9.56 -3.42
C MET A 444 -0.82 -9.22 -4.90
N THR A 445 -0.23 -10.00 -5.83
CA THR A 445 -0.36 -9.76 -7.29
C THR A 445 -1.46 -10.58 -7.95
N ASN A 446 -1.97 -11.63 -7.29
CA ASN A 446 -3.03 -12.51 -7.79
C ASN A 446 -4.43 -12.16 -7.24
N ILE A 447 -4.59 -10.96 -6.67
CA ILE A 447 -5.85 -10.33 -6.26
C ILE A 447 -5.94 -9.01 -7.01
#